data_AF-A0A1T8M9P1-F1
#
_entry.id   AF-A0A1T8M9P1-F1
#
_cell.length_a   1.000
_cell.length_b   1.000
_cell.length_c   1.000
_cell.angle_alpha   90.00
_cell.angle_beta   90.00
_cell.angle_gamma   90.00
#
_symmetry.space_group_name_H-M   'P 1'
#
loop_
_entity.id
_entity.type
_entity.pdbx_description
1 polymer ?
#
loop_
_entity_poly.entity_id
_entity_poly.type
_entity_poly.pdbx_seq_one_letter_code
_entity_poly.pdbx_strand_id
1 'polypeptide(L)'
;MSDATSPKYYQFGDVQLIAVSGKLTGCGAQAVQYVARSTRMDGKNKGVTVDGRIEDLEKAKIFIDFEIDRLRAEADKVVKAAGTFHLGIGLGSGDVAHAPAYGGDS
;
A
#
# COMPACT_ATOMS: atom_id res chain seq x y z
N MET A 1 -36.28 11.81 12.66
CA MET A 1 -35.00 12.54 12.68
C MET A 1 -33.94 11.68 12.00
N SER A 2 -33.15 12.21 11.07
CA SER A 2 -31.99 11.49 10.54
C SER A 2 -30.90 11.46 11.60
N ASP A 3 -30.41 10.28 11.95
CA ASP A 3 -29.22 10.14 12.79
C ASP A 3 -28.03 10.77 12.08
N ALA A 4 -27.48 11.84 12.67
CA ALA A 4 -26.35 12.58 12.10
C ALA A 4 -25.08 11.73 12.01
N THR A 5 -24.98 10.69 12.84
CA THR A 5 -23.83 9.77 12.86
C THR A 5 -23.96 8.63 11.85
N SER A 6 -25.17 8.41 11.32
CA SER A 6 -25.45 7.43 10.27
C SER A 6 -26.30 8.01 9.13
N PRO A 7 -25.75 8.95 8.33
CA PRO A 7 -26.50 9.54 7.24
C PRO A 7 -26.86 8.50 6.17
N LYS A 8 -28.13 8.48 5.75
CA LYS A 8 -28.65 7.54 4.73
C LYS A 8 -27.94 7.63 3.37
N TYR A 9 -27.28 8.74 3.06
CA TYR A 9 -26.55 8.89 1.80
C TYR A 9 -25.20 8.17 1.78
N TYR A 10 -24.74 7.58 2.89
CA TYR A 10 -23.59 6.66 2.93
C TYR A 10 -24.00 5.18 2.86
N GLN A 11 -25.28 4.91 2.62
CA GLN A 11 -25.81 3.56 2.49
C GLN A 11 -25.84 3.11 1.01
N PHE A 12 -25.47 1.87 0.77
CA PHE A 12 -25.50 1.18 -0.53
C PHE A 12 -26.34 -0.09 -0.39
N GLY A 13 -27.64 -0.01 -0.69
CA GLY A 13 -28.59 -1.09 -0.39
C GLY A 13 -28.71 -1.32 1.12
N ASP A 14 -28.41 -2.52 1.60
CA ASP A 14 -28.44 -2.86 3.04
C ASP A 14 -27.10 -2.67 3.75
N VAL A 15 -26.06 -2.22 3.03
CA VAL A 15 -24.70 -2.08 3.58
C VAL A 15 -24.35 -0.62 3.82
N GLN A 16 -23.83 -0.33 5.01
CA GLN A 16 -23.28 0.98 5.33
C GLN A 16 -21.81 1.08 4.93
N LEU A 17 -21.41 2.18 4.30
CA LEU A 17 -20.03 2.42 3.89
C LEU A 17 -19.03 2.33 5.05
N ILE A 18 -19.46 2.72 6.26
CA ILE A 18 -18.65 2.61 7.48
C ILE A 18 -18.37 1.16 7.88
N ALA A 19 -19.32 0.24 7.65
CA ALA A 19 -19.15 -1.17 7.97
C ALA A 19 -18.06 -1.81 7.11
N VAL A 20 -17.98 -1.40 5.83
CA VAL A 20 -16.89 -1.80 4.92
C VAL A 20 -15.57 -1.13 5.35
N SER A 21 -15.59 0.18 5.57
CA SER A 21 -14.40 0.96 5.90
C SER A 21 -13.72 0.50 7.20
N GLY A 22 -14.49 0.06 8.19
CA GLY A 22 -13.97 -0.45 9.46
C GLY A 22 -13.20 -1.78 9.37
N LYS A 23 -13.16 -2.42 8.19
CA LYS A 23 -12.38 -3.64 7.94
C LYS A 23 -11.11 -3.39 7.12
N LEU A 24 -10.81 -2.14 6.79
CA LEU A 24 -9.68 -1.75 5.94
C LEU A 24 -8.60 -1.04 6.77
N THR A 25 -7.41 -0.89 6.19
CA THR A 25 -6.39 0.02 6.72
C THR A 25 -6.90 1.46 6.70
N GLY A 26 -6.29 2.35 7.48
CA GLY A 26 -6.69 3.76 7.52
C GLY A 26 -6.71 4.41 6.13
N CYS A 27 -5.65 4.18 5.33
CA CYS A 27 -5.57 4.67 3.94
C CYS A 27 -6.60 3.99 3.03
N GLY A 28 -6.75 2.66 3.10
CA GLY A 28 -7.75 1.93 2.32
C GLY A 28 -9.19 2.37 2.60
N ALA A 29 -9.51 2.61 3.88
CA ALA A 29 -10.80 3.12 4.32
C ALA A 29 -11.10 4.51 3.76
N GLN A 30 -10.11 5.42 3.76
CA GLN A 30 -10.27 6.76 3.19
C GLN A 30 -10.42 6.70 1.67
N ALA A 31 -9.61 5.89 0.98
CA ALA A 31 -9.72 5.70 -0.46
C ALA A 31 -11.13 5.24 -0.88
N VAL A 32 -11.67 4.21 -0.22
CA VAL A 32 -13.03 3.70 -0.46
C VAL A 32 -14.07 4.79 -0.22
N GLN A 33 -13.95 5.60 0.83
CA GLN A 33 -14.89 6.69 1.08
C GLN A 33 -14.89 7.75 -0.02
N TYR A 34 -13.72 8.14 -0.51
CA TYR A 34 -13.62 9.14 -1.57
C TYR A 34 -14.14 8.61 -2.92
N VAL A 35 -13.83 7.35 -3.27
CA VAL A 35 -14.40 6.69 -4.45
C VAL A 35 -15.93 6.65 -4.35
N ALA A 36 -16.46 6.21 -3.20
CA ALA A 36 -17.89 6.11 -2.93
C ALA A 36 -18.61 7.47 -2.96
N ARG A 37 -17.93 8.58 -2.64
CA ARG A 37 -18.51 9.94 -2.68
C ARG A 37 -18.61 10.52 -4.10
N SER A 38 -17.76 10.05 -5.02
CA SER A 38 -17.61 10.60 -6.37
C SER A 38 -18.32 9.77 -7.47
N THR A 39 -18.44 8.45 -7.27
CA THR A 39 -18.81 7.50 -8.33
C THR A 39 -20.21 6.90 -8.20
N ARG A 40 -21.10 7.52 -7.42
CA ARG A 40 -22.46 7.01 -7.24
C ARG A 40 -23.28 7.17 -8.52
N MET A 41 -23.84 6.05 -8.98
CA MET A 41 -24.71 5.99 -10.16
C MET A 41 -26.12 6.54 -9.89
N ASP A 42 -26.52 6.64 -8.63
CA ASP A 42 -27.81 7.20 -8.22
C ASP A 42 -27.83 8.75 -8.19
N GLY A 43 -26.74 9.39 -8.61
CA GLY A 43 -26.60 10.84 -8.67
C GLY A 43 -26.37 11.52 -7.31
N LYS A 44 -26.38 10.79 -6.18
CA LYS A 44 -26.24 11.35 -4.82
C LYS A 44 -24.79 11.57 -4.39
N ASN A 45 -23.94 11.98 -5.34
CA ASN A 45 -22.53 12.26 -5.08
C ASN A 45 -22.37 13.41 -4.08
N LYS A 46 -21.30 13.39 -3.28
CA LYS A 46 -21.01 14.47 -2.32
C LYS A 46 -20.56 15.74 -3.04
N GLY A 47 -19.67 15.58 -4.03
CA GLY A 47 -19.33 16.63 -4.97
C GLY A 47 -20.51 16.89 -5.91
N VAL A 48 -21.06 18.11 -5.84
CA VAL A 48 -22.18 18.54 -6.72
C VAL A 48 -21.70 18.90 -8.12
N THR A 49 -20.43 19.30 -8.26
CA THR A 49 -19.80 19.62 -9.55
C THR A 49 -19.00 18.45 -10.10
N VAL A 50 -18.68 18.48 -11.40
CA VAL A 50 -17.72 17.55 -12.00
C VAL A 50 -16.36 17.69 -11.32
N ASP A 51 -15.88 18.92 -11.13
CA ASP A 51 -14.56 19.17 -10.53
C ASP A 51 -14.46 18.65 -9.10
N GLY A 52 -15.49 18.81 -8.26
CA GLY A 52 -15.49 18.29 -6.89
C GLY A 52 -15.49 16.76 -6.86
N ARG A 53 -16.10 16.10 -7.84
CA ARG A 53 -16.03 14.65 -8.01
C ARG A 53 -14.64 14.19 -8.45
N ILE A 54 -14.00 14.94 -9.35
CA ILE A 54 -12.62 14.68 -9.78
C ILE A 54 -11.67 14.84 -8.58
N GLU A 55 -11.80 15.91 -7.79
CA GLU A 55 -10.97 16.16 -6.60
C GLU A 55 -11.08 15.01 -5.57
N ASP A 56 -12.29 14.48 -5.34
CA ASP A 56 -12.47 13.31 -4.49
C ASP A 56 -11.69 12.08 -5.06
N LEU A 57 -11.70 11.86 -6.37
CA LEU A 57 -10.93 10.77 -6.99
C LEU A 57 -9.41 10.98 -6.90
N GLU A 58 -8.93 12.21 -7.04
CA GLU A 58 -7.53 12.54 -6.87
C GLU A 58 -7.07 12.30 -5.43
N LYS A 59 -7.89 12.64 -4.43
CA LYS A 59 -7.64 12.28 -3.03
C LYS A 59 -7.61 10.77 -2.82
N ALA A 60 -8.54 10.03 -3.44
CA ALA A 60 -8.54 8.58 -3.36
C ALA A 60 -7.24 7.98 -3.90
N LYS A 61 -6.73 8.51 -5.02
CA LYS A 61 -5.45 8.08 -5.61
C LYS A 61 -4.29 8.24 -4.64
N ILE A 62 -4.19 9.38 -3.94
CA ILE A 62 -3.13 9.63 -2.93
C ILE A 62 -3.16 8.54 -1.84
N PHE A 63 -4.33 8.20 -1.32
CA PHE A 63 -4.44 7.16 -0.29
C PHE A 63 -4.11 5.76 -0.82
N ILE A 64 -4.42 5.48 -2.08
CA ILE A 64 -4.03 4.24 -2.74
C ILE A 64 -2.50 4.17 -2.91
N ASP A 65 -1.88 5.26 -3.34
CA ASP A 65 -0.42 5.33 -3.49
C ASP A 65 0.28 5.07 -2.14
N PHE A 66 -0.21 5.65 -1.04
CA PHE A 66 0.30 5.34 0.30
C PHE A 66 0.16 3.87 0.70
N GLU A 67 -0.95 3.23 0.35
CA GLU A 67 -1.16 1.80 0.65
C GLU A 67 -0.23 0.91 -0.19
N ILE A 68 0.01 1.28 -1.46
CA ILE A 68 0.99 0.62 -2.33
C ILE A 68 2.39 0.73 -1.73
N ASP A 69 2.80 1.92 -1.29
CA ASP A 69 4.12 2.14 -0.70
C ASP A 69 4.28 1.37 0.63
N ARG A 70 3.22 1.29 1.46
CA ARG A 70 3.21 0.44 2.66
C ARG A 70 3.47 -1.03 2.32
N LEU A 71 2.77 -1.55 1.31
CA LEU A 71 2.90 -2.94 0.87
C LEU A 71 4.27 -3.23 0.24
N ARG A 72 4.83 -2.30 -0.53
CA ARG A 72 6.21 -2.40 -1.06
C ARG A 72 7.22 -2.46 0.08
N ALA A 73 7.10 -1.58 1.07
CA ALA A 73 7.97 -1.58 2.24
C ALA A 73 7.84 -2.87 3.08
N GLU A 74 6.66 -3.47 3.12
CA GLU A 74 6.43 -4.78 3.75
C GLU A 74 7.18 -5.90 3.00
N ALA A 75 7.07 -5.93 1.66
CA ALA A 75 7.80 -6.89 0.83
C ALA A 75 9.32 -6.76 0.97
N ASP A 76 9.85 -5.53 0.99
CA ASP A 76 11.29 -5.28 1.16
C ASP A 76 11.82 -5.78 2.51
N LYS A 77 11.02 -5.67 3.58
CA LYS A 77 11.38 -6.20 4.90
C LYS A 77 11.48 -7.73 4.89
N VAL A 78 10.56 -8.40 4.20
CA VAL A 78 10.58 -9.86 4.06
C VAL A 78 11.85 -10.32 3.32
N VAL A 79 12.21 -9.64 2.23
CA VAL A 79 13.43 -9.96 1.47
C VAL A 79 14.70 -9.77 2.31
N LYS A 80 14.80 -8.66 3.07
CA LYS A 80 15.94 -8.43 3.98
C LYS A 80 16.02 -9.47 5.10
N ALA A 81 14.88 -9.87 5.67
CA ALA A 81 14.82 -10.91 6.67
C ALA A 81 15.27 -12.27 6.12
N ALA A 82 14.87 -12.62 4.89
CA ALA A 82 15.29 -13.85 4.21
C ALA A 82 16.77 -13.85 3.81
N GLY A 83 17.31 -12.70 3.36
CA GLY A 83 18.73 -12.57 2.99
C GLY A 83 19.69 -12.63 4.18
N THR A 84 19.26 -12.18 5.37
CA THR A 84 20.07 -12.27 6.60
C THR A 84 20.31 -13.71 7.04
N PHE A 85 19.44 -14.65 6.64
CA PHE A 85 19.58 -16.07 6.96
C PHE A 85 20.78 -16.75 6.25
N HIS A 86 21.37 -16.12 5.22
CA HIS A 86 22.53 -16.67 4.49
C HIS A 86 23.90 -16.28 5.06
N LEU A 87 23.98 -15.32 6.00
CA LEU A 87 25.26 -14.83 6.55
C LEU A 87 25.54 -15.35 7.98
N GLY A 88 24.92 -16.48 8.35
CA GLY A 88 24.99 -17.07 9.70
C GLY A 88 25.71 -18.43 9.79
N ILE A 89 26.23 -18.96 8.69
CA ILE A 89 27.10 -20.15 8.68
C ILE A 89 28.49 -19.74 8.22
N GLY A 90 29.42 -19.66 9.18
CA GLY A 90 30.79 -19.26 8.96
C GLY A 90 31.50 -20.14 7.94
N LEU A 91 32.13 -19.50 6.95
CA LEU A 91 33.26 -20.07 6.24
C LEU A 91 34.50 -19.37 6.76
N GLY A 92 35.31 -20.17 7.47
CA GLY A 92 36.50 -19.75 8.17
C GLY A 92 37.53 -19.08 7.26
N SER A 93 38.25 -18.16 7.89
CA SER A 93 39.61 -17.77 7.54
C SER A 93 40.45 -18.98 7.10
N GLY A 94 40.89 -18.97 5.85
CA GLY A 94 41.82 -19.95 5.27
C GLY A 94 42.85 -19.26 4.40
N ASP A 95 43.95 -18.89 5.05
CA ASP A 95 45.33 -18.81 4.58
C ASP A 95 45.70 -18.04 3.31
N VAL A 96 46.40 -16.92 3.57
CA VAL A 96 47.32 -16.23 2.66
C VAL A 96 48.51 -17.16 2.38
N ALA A 97 48.56 -17.80 1.22
CA ALA A 97 49.74 -18.51 0.75
C ALA A 97 50.50 -17.67 -0.31
N HIS A 98 51.76 -17.42 0.00
CA HIS A 98 52.72 -16.60 -0.71
C HIS A 98 53.58 -17.47 -1.67
N ALA A 99 53.67 -17.08 -2.96
CA ALA A 99 54.74 -17.34 -3.95
C ALA A 99 55.05 -18.81 -4.40
N PRO A 100 55.73 -19.08 -5.56
CA PRO A 100 56.61 -18.19 -6.34
C PRO A 100 56.39 -18.14 -7.86
N ALA A 101 57.10 -17.20 -8.48
CA ALA A 101 57.25 -17.00 -9.92
C ALA A 101 57.93 -18.19 -10.61
N TYR A 102 57.49 -18.54 -11.82
CA TYR A 102 58.29 -19.26 -12.82
C TYR A 102 57.94 -18.75 -14.21
N GLY A 103 58.96 -18.26 -14.92
CA GLY A 103 58.89 -17.88 -16.33
C GLY A 103 58.95 -19.09 -17.26
N GLY A 104 58.69 -18.83 -18.54
CA GLY A 104 58.90 -19.77 -19.64
C GLY A 104 58.58 -19.10 -20.97
N ASP A 105 59.64 -18.79 -21.72
CA ASP A 105 59.62 -18.31 -23.11
C ASP A 105 58.77 -19.18 -24.04
N SER A 106 58.17 -18.53 -25.03
CA SER A 106 58.03 -19.00 -26.42
C SER A 106 57.75 -17.83 -27.34
#